data_AF-A0A3D6CMB9-F1
#
_entry.id   AF-A0A3D6CMB9-F1
#
_cell.length_a   1.000
_cell.length_b   1.000
_cell.length_c   1.000
_cell.angle_alpha   90.00
_cell.angle_beta   90.00
_cell.angle_gamma   90.00
#
_symmetry.space_group_name_H-M   'P 1'
#
loop_
_entity.id
_entity.type
_entity.pdbx_description
1 polymer ?
#
loop_
_entity_poly.entity_id
_entity_poly.type
_entity_poly.pdbx_seq_one_letter_code
_entity_poly.pdbx_strand_id
1 'polypeptide(L)' 'MKKILLLLVVLLSLFSCSKEKVDVIVINSNTYTVNATFDKAAAFAIKNGVFVAVGNNLEITG' A
#
# COMPACT_ATOMS: atom_id res chain seq x y z
N MET A 1 -24.44 18.98 -19.64
CA MET A 1 -23.34 18.01 -19.81
C MET A 1 -22.19 18.24 -18.83
N LYS A 2 -21.58 19.44 -18.76
CA LYS A 2 -20.45 19.74 -17.83
C LYS A 2 -20.74 19.48 -16.33
N LYS A 3 -21.97 19.77 -15.86
CA LYS A 3 -22.37 19.51 -14.46
C LYS A 3 -22.44 18.02 -14.10
N ILE A 4 -22.85 17.17 -15.05
CA ILE A 4 -22.89 15.71 -14.87
C ILE A 4 -21.48 15.13 -14.82
N LEU A 5 -20.57 15.64 -15.65
CA LEU A 5 -19.16 15.24 -15.62
C LEU A 5 -18.48 15.59 -14.28
N LEU A 6 -18.73 16.79 -13.75
CA LEU A 6 -18.25 17.19 -12.41
C LEU A 6 -18.78 16.27 -11.31
N LEU A 7 -20.07 15.92 -11.36
CA LEU A 7 -20.70 15.06 -10.37
C LEU A 7 -20.15 13.62 -10.43
N LEU A 8 -19.83 13.12 -11.63
CA LEU A 8 -19.18 11.83 -11.83
C LEU A 8 -17.75 11.80 -11.26
N VAL A 9 -16.97 12.86 -11.46
CA VAL A 9 -15.60 12.98 -10.90
C VAL A 9 -15.63 12.99 -9.37
N VAL A 10 -16.57 13.73 -8.76
CA VAL A 10 -16.75 13.72 -7.30
C VAL A 10 -17.14 12.33 -6.81
N LEU A 11 -18.05 11.64 -7.48
CA LEU A 11 -18.47 10.29 -7.10
C LEU A 11 -17.32 9.27 -7.17
N LEU A 12 -16.48 9.35 -8.20
CA LEU A 12 -15.31 8.49 -8.36
C LEU A 12 -14.25 8.73 -7.28
N SER A 13 -14.09 9.98 -6.81
CA SER A 13 -13.14 10.31 -5.74
C SER A 13 -13.47 9.63 -4.40
N LEU A 14 -14.75 9.32 -4.15
CA LEU A 14 -15.18 8.65 -2.92
C LEU A 14 -14.76 7.18 -2.84
N PHE A 15 -14.43 6.54 -3.96
CA PHE A 15 -14.02 5.13 -4.02
C PHE A 15 -12.49 4.93 -3.98
N SER A 16 -11.70 6.01 -3.94
CA SER A 16 -10.24 5.92 -4.00
C SER A 16 -9.59 5.42 -2.70
N CYS A 17 -10.32 5.36 -1.60
CA CYS A 17 -9.80 4.95 -0.29
C CYS A 17 -10.19 3.49 -0.02
N SER A 18 -9.41 2.55 -0.56
CA SER A 18 -9.53 1.14 -0.22
C SER A 18 -8.14 0.56 0.05
N LYS A 19 -7.91 0.10 1.27
CA LYS A 19 -6.72 -0.67 1.62
C LYS A 19 -6.83 -2.07 1.05
N GLU A 20 -5.74 -2.55 0.46
CA GLU A 20 -5.66 -3.93 0.01
C GLU A 20 -5.67 -4.88 1.23
N LYS A 21 -6.52 -5.91 1.17
CA LYS A 21 -6.47 -7.01 2.14
C LYS A 21 -5.34 -7.96 1.78
N VAL A 22 -4.52 -8.28 2.78
CA VAL A 22 -3.33 -9.12 2.68
C VAL A 22 -3.36 -10.18 3.79
N ASP A 23 -2.54 -11.21 3.67
CA ASP A 23 -2.53 -12.34 4.60
C ASP A 23 -1.64 -12.06 5.83
N VAL A 24 -0.51 -11.40 5.61
CA VAL A 24 0.46 -11.09 6.66
C VAL A 24 0.95 -9.65 6.51
N ILE A 25 1.01 -8.95 7.64
CA ILE A 25 1.69 -7.67 7.78
C ILE A 25 2.75 -7.83 8.87
N VAL A 26 4.00 -7.48 8.54
CA VAL A 26 5.10 -7.38 9.49
C VAL A 26 5.43 -5.90 9.69
N ILE A 27 5.53 -5.47 10.95
CA ILE A 27 5.84 -4.09 11.33
C ILE A 27 6.92 -4.05 12.41
N ASN A 28 7.56 -2.89 12.57
CA ASN A 28 8.62 -2.65 13.54
C ASN A 28 9.77 -3.67 13.44
N SER A 29 10.05 -4.09 12.20
CA SER A 29 11.12 -5.03 11.89
C SER A 29 12.43 -4.30 11.59
N ASN A 30 13.54 -5.03 11.70
CA ASN A 30 14.82 -4.62 11.13
C ASN A 30 15.08 -5.51 9.90
N THR A 31 14.33 -5.27 8.82
CA THR A 31 14.35 -6.11 7.62
C THR A 31 15.48 -5.67 6.69
N TYR A 32 16.36 -6.60 6.32
CA TYR A 32 17.39 -6.36 5.31
C TYR A 32 16.90 -6.92 3.97
N THR A 33 16.90 -6.09 2.94
CA THR A 33 16.53 -6.50 1.60
C THR A 33 17.78 -6.89 0.81
N VAL A 34 17.61 -7.84 -0.12
CA VAL A 34 18.65 -8.21 -1.09
C VAL A 34 18.30 -7.58 -2.44
N ASN A 35 17.97 -6.28 -2.42
CA ASN A 35 17.84 -5.48 -3.63
C ASN A 35 19.23 -4.92 -4.03
N ALA A 36 19.31 -4.20 -5.15
CA ALA A 36 20.60 -3.72 -5.68
C ALA A 36 21.36 -2.80 -4.70
N THR A 37 20.65 -2.14 -3.80
CA THR A 37 21.17 -1.17 -2.82
C THR A 37 21.32 -1.76 -1.41
N PHE A 38 20.89 -3.01 -1.19
CA PHE A 38 20.86 -3.68 0.11
C PHE A 38 20.16 -2.85 1.20
N ASP A 39 19.00 -2.28 0.86
CA ASP A 39 18.27 -1.38 1.75
C ASP A 39 17.71 -2.10 2.99
N LYS A 40 17.41 -1.30 4.02
CA LYS A 40 16.62 -1.76 5.16
C LYS A 40 15.18 -1.25 5.08
N ALA A 41 14.24 -2.07 5.56
CA ALA A 41 12.84 -1.73 5.69
C ALA A 41 12.35 -1.98 7.13
N ALA A 42 11.31 -1.26 7.53
CA ALA A 42 10.70 -1.44 8.85
C ALA A 42 9.42 -2.30 8.79
N ALA A 43 8.80 -2.40 7.61
CA ALA A 43 7.57 -3.16 7.41
C ALA A 43 7.44 -3.73 5.99
N PHE A 44 6.62 -4.76 5.85
CA PHE A 44 6.21 -5.31 4.55
C PHE A 44 4.88 -6.08 4.67
N ALA A 45 4.21 -6.28 3.54
CA ALA A 45 2.96 -7.01 3.42
C ALA A 45 3.08 -8.18 2.44
N ILE A 46 2.45 -9.31 2.78
CA ILE A 46 2.45 -10.54 1.98
C ILE A 46 1.00 -10.94 1.66
N LYS A 47 0.77 -11.28 0.39
CA LYS A 47 -0.49 -11.85 -0.08
C LYS A 47 -0.21 -13.02 -1.00
N ASN A 48 -0.87 -14.15 -0.80
CA ASN A 48 -0.67 -15.40 -1.55
C ASN A 48 0.82 -15.80 -1.66
N GLY A 49 1.58 -15.58 -0.58
CA GLY A 49 3.01 -15.93 -0.52
C GLY A 49 3.95 -14.97 -1.26
N VAL A 50 3.47 -13.85 -1.80
CA VAL A 50 4.32 -12.83 -2.46
C VAL A 50 4.31 -11.49 -1.71
N PHE A 51 5.43 -10.77 -1.73
CA PHE A 51 5.52 -9.42 -1.19
C PHE A 51 4.76 -8.45 -2.10
N VAL A 52 3.76 -7.76 -1.54
CA VAL A 52 2.97 -6.75 -2.27
C VAL A 52 3.34 -5.32 -1.91
N ALA A 53 4.02 -5.12 -0.78
CA ALA A 53 4.58 -3.84 -0.37
C ALA A 53 5.76 -4.04 0.61
N VAL A 54 6.77 -3.17 0.52
CA VAL A 54 7.94 -3.12 1.42
C VAL A 54 8.25 -1.65 1.69
N GLY A 55 8.43 -1.26 2.94
CA GLY A 55 8.64 0.15 3.30
C GLY A 55 8.73 0.40 4.80
N ASN A 56 8.29 1.58 5.23
CA ASN A 56 8.19 1.94 6.64
C ASN A 56 6.83 1.54 7.27
N ASN A 57 6.72 1.62 8.60
CA ASN A 57 5.52 1.18 9.32
C ASN A 57 4.25 1.94 8.90
N LEU A 58 4.34 3.24 8.65
CA LEU A 58 3.20 4.07 8.27
C LEU A 58 2.78 3.80 6.82
N GLU A 59 3.73 3.55 5.92
CA GLU A 59 3.44 3.21 4.52
C GLU A 59 2.66 1.90 4.40
N ILE A 60 2.92 0.92 5.28
CA ILE A 60 2.28 -0.41 5.22
C ILE A 60 0.95 -0.45 5.98
N THR A 61 0.76 0.38 7.01
CA THR A 61 -0.46 0.36 7.86
C THR A 61 -1.42 1.54 7.61
N GLY A 62 -0.91 2.62 7.02
CA GLY A 62 -1.55 3.92 6.83
C GLY A 62 -2.67 3.93 5.84
#